data_AF-A0A9W2ZWQ2-F1
#
_entry.id   AF-A0A9W2ZWQ2-F1
#
_cell.length_a   1.000
_cell.length_b   1.000
_cell.length_c   1.000
_cell.angle_alpha   90.00
_cell.angle_beta   90.00
_cell.angle_gamma   90.00
#
_symmetry.space_group_name_H-M   'P 1'
#
loop_
_entity.id
_entity.type
_entity.pdbx_description
1 polymer ?
#
loop_
_entity_poly.entity_id
_entity_poly.type
_entity_poly.pdbx_seq_one_letter_code
_entity_poly.pdbx_strand_id
1 'polypeptide(L)'
;MERTALGVWPSFNIQEDVGELFTSSDLNCINLDCITLDCINLDYINLDCINLDCINLDCIILDCINLDCINLDCITLDCINLDCINLDCITLDCITLDCINLDCINLDCITLDCINLDCITLDCINLDCINLDCINLDCITLDCINLDCINLDCITLDCINLDCINLDCINLDCITLDCINLDCITLDCITLDCINLDCINLDCINLDCITLDIIPSNS
;
A
#
# COMPACT_ATOMS: atom_id res chain seq x y z
N MET A 1 14.21 10.26 -23.97
CA MET A 1 14.59 9.17 -24.91
C MET A 1 13.76 7.97 -24.49
N GLU A 2 12.73 7.61 -25.25
CA GLU A 2 11.78 6.55 -24.87
C GLU A 2 12.48 5.18 -24.93
N ARG A 3 12.47 4.43 -23.83
CA ARG A 3 13.06 3.09 -23.74
C ARG A 3 11.95 2.07 -23.54
N THR A 4 11.88 1.10 -24.45
CA THR A 4 10.92 -0.01 -24.42
C THR A 4 11.66 -1.32 -24.09
N ALA A 5 11.25 -2.00 -23.02
CA ALA A 5 11.79 -3.31 -22.63
C ALA A 5 10.75 -4.39 -22.91
N LEU A 6 10.81 -5.00 -24.09
CA LEU A 6 9.89 -6.08 -24.49
C LEU A 6 10.57 -7.45 -24.32
N GLY A 7 9.90 -8.39 -23.64
CA GLY A 7 10.27 -9.82 -23.65
C GLY A 7 10.44 -10.48 -22.27
N VAL A 8 10.83 -11.76 -22.28
CA VAL A 8 11.10 -12.56 -21.07
C VAL A 8 12.60 -12.50 -20.75
N TRP A 9 12.94 -11.98 -19.57
CA TRP A 9 14.33 -11.77 -19.13
C TRP A 9 14.68 -12.63 -17.91
N PRO A 10 15.76 -13.42 -17.95
CA PRO A 10 16.21 -14.15 -16.77
C PRO A 10 16.63 -13.24 -15.63
N SER A 11 17.23 -12.09 -15.94
CA SER A 11 17.55 -11.05 -14.96
C SER A 11 17.67 -9.72 -15.69
N PHE A 12 17.14 -8.65 -15.11
CA PHE A 12 17.29 -7.28 -15.58
C PHE A 12 17.86 -6.47 -14.42
N ASN A 13 18.99 -5.79 -14.63
CA ASN A 13 19.69 -5.10 -13.55
C ASN A 13 19.96 -3.65 -13.95
N ILE A 14 19.45 -2.72 -13.15
CA ILE A 14 19.54 -1.27 -13.32
C ILE A 14 20.40 -0.71 -12.20
N GLN A 15 21.63 -0.30 -12.49
CA GLN A 15 22.52 0.26 -11.46
C GLN A 15 22.27 1.74 -11.16
N GLU A 16 22.01 2.53 -12.19
CA GLU A 16 21.67 3.95 -12.08
C GLU A 16 21.08 4.31 -13.43
N ASP A 17 19.79 4.63 -13.49
CA ASP A 17 19.15 5.11 -14.71
C ASP A 17 18.33 6.35 -14.41
N VAL A 18 18.58 7.39 -15.20
CA VAL A 18 17.89 8.68 -15.11
C VAL A 18 17.26 8.90 -16.47
N GLY A 19 15.93 8.76 -16.54
CA GLY A 19 15.19 8.76 -17.79
C GLY A 19 13.97 9.68 -17.75
N GLU A 20 13.68 10.37 -18.85
CA GLU A 20 12.43 11.15 -18.91
C GLU A 20 11.19 10.25 -19.01
N LEU A 21 11.25 9.12 -19.73
CA LEU A 21 10.06 8.28 -19.97
C LEU A 21 10.50 6.82 -20.14
N PHE A 22 9.99 5.94 -19.28
CA PHE A 22 10.03 4.49 -19.43
C PHE A 22 8.62 4.00 -19.71
N THR A 23 8.41 3.43 -20.89
CA THR A 23 7.12 2.88 -21.27
C THR A 23 7.38 1.48 -21.82
N SER A 24 6.70 0.48 -21.27
CA SER A 24 6.68 -0.86 -21.87
C SER A 24 5.27 -1.41 -21.84
N SER A 25 4.90 -2.19 -22.87
CA SER A 25 3.66 -2.94 -22.77
C SER A 25 3.84 -4.06 -21.74
N ASP A 26 4.80 -4.95 -21.97
CA ASP A 26 4.96 -6.15 -21.15
C ASP A 26 6.43 -6.38 -20.79
N LEU A 27 6.72 -6.45 -19.49
CA LEU A 27 8.02 -6.88 -18.97
C LEU A 27 7.84 -8.12 -18.11
N ASN A 28 8.41 -9.24 -18.56
CA ASN A 28 8.35 -10.51 -17.82
C ASN A 28 9.76 -10.89 -17.41
N CYS A 29 10.00 -11.08 -16.12
CA CYS A 29 11.33 -11.35 -15.62
C CYS A 29 11.36 -12.40 -14.50
N ILE A 30 12.53 -13.01 -14.26
CA ILE A 30 12.73 -13.75 -13.00
C ILE A 30 13.17 -12.76 -11.92
N ASN A 31 14.23 -11.99 -12.18
CA ASN A 31 14.69 -10.94 -11.26
C ASN A 31 14.78 -9.60 -11.97
N LEU A 32 14.21 -8.56 -11.36
CA LEU A 32 14.43 -7.16 -11.70
C LEU A 32 15.09 -6.49 -10.51
N ASP A 33 16.40 -6.26 -10.61
CA ASP A 33 17.16 -5.60 -9.55
C ASP A 33 17.43 -4.16 -9.97
N CYS A 34 17.07 -3.20 -9.12
CA CYS A 34 17.35 -1.79 -9.32
C CYS A 34 18.04 -1.20 -8.09
N ILE A 35 19.15 -0.50 -8.30
CA ILE A 35 19.78 0.30 -7.24
C ILE A 35 19.14 1.68 -7.21
N THR A 36 19.05 2.35 -8.37
CA THR A 36 18.43 3.67 -8.46
C THR A 36 17.79 3.84 -9.83
N LEU A 37 16.50 4.16 -9.84
CA LEU A 37 15.73 4.52 -11.03
C LEU A 37 15.01 5.83 -10.78
N ASP A 38 15.48 6.88 -11.47
CA ASP A 38 14.88 8.20 -11.42
C ASP A 38 14.17 8.47 -12.75
N CYS A 39 12.87 8.73 -12.70
CA CYS A 39 12.12 9.02 -13.93
C CYS A 39 10.96 10.00 -13.78
N ILE A 40 10.53 10.59 -14.91
CA ILE A 40 9.29 11.39 -14.90
C ILE A 40 8.09 10.46 -15.02
N ASN A 41 8.12 9.51 -15.96
CA ASN A 41 7.07 8.51 -16.09
C ASN A 41 7.60 7.09 -16.20
N LEU A 42 6.97 6.17 -15.47
CA LEU A 42 7.20 4.74 -15.51
C LEU A 42 5.86 4.03 -15.76
N ASP A 43 5.57 3.73 -17.03
CA ASP A 43 4.31 3.11 -17.44
C ASP A 43 4.49 1.66 -17.86
N TYR A 44 3.70 0.76 -17.28
CA TYR A 44 3.58 -0.64 -17.69
C TYR A 44 2.13 -1.07 -17.93
N ILE A 45 1.89 -1.88 -18.97
CA ILE A 45 0.62 -2.62 -19.07
C ILE A 45 0.72 -3.87 -18.18
N ASN A 46 1.78 -4.66 -18.32
CA ASN A 46 2.02 -5.82 -17.48
C ASN A 46 3.49 -5.85 -17.02
N LEU A 47 3.69 -6.01 -15.72
CA LEU A 47 4.99 -6.22 -15.10
C LEU A 47 4.94 -7.51 -14.27
N ASP A 48 5.45 -8.60 -14.86
CA ASP A 48 5.44 -9.93 -14.24
C ASP A 48 6.85 -10.29 -13.80
N CYS A 49 7.14 -10.35 -12.50
CA CYS A 49 8.48 -10.71 -12.01
C CYS A 49 8.43 -11.68 -10.84
N ILE A 50 9.38 -12.62 -10.74
CA ILE A 50 9.46 -13.45 -9.53
C ILE A 50 9.96 -12.58 -8.36
N ASN A 51 11.06 -11.86 -8.55
CA ASN A 51 11.57 -10.88 -7.59
C ASN A 51 11.73 -9.53 -8.27
N LEU A 52 11.18 -8.49 -7.65
CA LEU A 52 11.39 -7.09 -8.01
C LEU A 52 12.02 -6.42 -6.80
N ASP A 53 13.33 -6.19 -6.88
CA ASP A 53 14.11 -5.61 -5.79
C ASP A 53 14.56 -4.22 -6.20
N CYS A 54 14.15 -3.19 -5.47
CA CYS A 54 14.57 -1.82 -5.71
C CYS A 54 15.13 -1.17 -4.45
N ILE A 55 16.32 -0.58 -4.53
CA ILE A 55 16.82 0.26 -3.44
C ILE A 55 16.07 1.60 -3.48
N ASN A 56 16.22 2.38 -4.55
CA ASN A 56 15.51 3.66 -4.69
C ASN A 56 14.77 3.72 -6.02
N LEU A 57 13.46 3.96 -5.96
CA LEU A 57 12.61 4.25 -7.11
C LEU A 57 11.97 5.62 -6.93
N ASP A 58 12.47 6.60 -7.69
CA ASP A 58 11.97 7.98 -7.64
C ASP A 58 11.26 8.27 -8.96
N CYS A 59 9.96 8.57 -8.89
CA CYS A 59 9.18 8.88 -10.09
C CYS A 59 8.20 10.04 -9.88
N ILE A 60 7.80 10.72 -10.96
CA ILE A 60 6.66 11.64 -10.86
C ILE A 60 5.37 10.84 -11.02
N ILE A 61 5.33 9.92 -11.99
CA ILE A 61 4.19 9.07 -12.28
C ILE A 61 4.67 7.63 -12.41
N LEU A 62 4.00 6.73 -11.69
CA LEU A 62 4.13 5.29 -11.81
C LEU A 62 2.76 4.69 -12.11
N ASP A 63 2.53 4.33 -13.36
CA ASP A 63 1.27 3.73 -13.80
C ASP A 63 1.49 2.26 -14.15
N CYS A 64 0.69 1.38 -13.56
CA CYS A 64 0.69 -0.03 -13.94
C CYS A 64 -0.73 -0.58 -14.08
N ILE A 65 -1.02 -1.28 -15.18
CA ILE A 65 -2.31 -2.00 -15.28
C ILE A 65 -2.25 -3.29 -14.45
N ASN A 66 -1.26 -4.14 -14.65
CA ASN A 66 -1.07 -5.34 -13.82
C ASN A 66 0.38 -5.45 -13.36
N LEU A 67 0.59 -5.48 -12.04
CA LEU A 67 1.86 -5.78 -11.42
C LEU A 67 1.74 -7.11 -10.69
N ASP A 68 2.34 -8.15 -11.26
CA ASP A 68 2.30 -9.50 -10.71
C ASP A 68 3.69 -9.88 -10.22
N CYS A 69 3.84 -10.14 -8.93
CA CYS A 69 5.11 -10.60 -8.40
C CYS A 69 5.00 -11.67 -7.31
N ILE A 70 6.11 -12.39 -7.07
CA ILE A 70 6.21 -13.21 -5.86
C ILE A 70 6.72 -12.33 -4.73
N ASN A 71 7.85 -11.65 -4.92
CA ASN A 71 8.39 -10.70 -3.96
C ASN A 71 8.57 -9.35 -4.63
N LEU A 72 8.06 -8.29 -4.00
CA LEU A 72 8.38 -6.91 -4.31
C LEU A 72 9.00 -6.26 -3.07
N ASP A 73 10.30 -6.01 -3.16
CA ASP A 73 11.07 -5.46 -2.07
C ASP A 73 11.56 -4.08 -2.47
N CYS A 74 11.20 -3.05 -1.70
CA CYS A 74 11.67 -1.69 -1.94
C CYS A 74 12.20 -1.02 -0.66
N ILE A 75 13.40 -0.43 -0.73
CA ILE A 75 13.89 0.38 0.39
C ILE A 75 13.20 1.75 0.39
N THR A 76 13.13 2.42 -0.76
CA THR A 76 12.49 3.72 -0.87
C THR A 76 11.76 3.83 -2.20
N LEU A 77 10.46 4.08 -2.14
CA LEU A 77 9.61 4.38 -3.28
C LEU A 77 9.00 5.77 -3.09
N ASP A 78 9.52 6.73 -3.86
CA ASP A 78 9.05 8.10 -3.84
C ASP A 78 8.31 8.40 -5.14
N CYS A 79 7.04 8.78 -5.04
CA CYS A 79 6.23 9.11 -6.20
C CYS A 79 5.33 10.33 -5.97
N ILE A 80 4.97 11.03 -7.03
CA ILE A 80 3.87 12.01 -6.93
C ILE A 80 2.55 11.26 -7.10
N ASN A 81 2.41 10.47 -8.16
CA ASN A 81 1.25 9.62 -8.38
C ASN A 81 1.71 8.17 -8.60
N LEU A 82 1.07 7.25 -7.89
CA LEU A 82 1.18 5.82 -8.10
C LEU A 82 -0.22 5.28 -8.39
N ASP A 83 -0.46 4.91 -9.63
CA ASP A 83 -1.75 4.39 -10.07
C ASP A 83 -1.58 2.92 -10.48
N CYS A 84 -2.31 2.02 -9.82
CA CYS A 84 -2.30 0.61 -10.17
C CYS A 84 -3.71 0.02 -10.31
N ILE A 85 -4.00 -0.67 -11.42
CA ILE A 85 -5.30 -1.36 -11.54
C ILE A 85 -5.29 -2.65 -10.73
N ASN A 86 -4.29 -3.52 -10.91
CA ASN A 86 -4.14 -4.73 -10.11
C ASN A 86 -2.68 -4.86 -9.66
N LEU A 87 -2.48 -4.99 -8.35
CA LEU A 87 -1.21 -5.33 -7.73
C LEU A 87 -1.37 -6.66 -7.01
N ASP A 88 -0.82 -7.72 -7.59
CA ASP A 88 -0.87 -9.07 -7.04
C ASP A 88 0.53 -9.47 -6.59
N CYS A 89 0.70 -9.74 -5.30
CA CYS A 89 1.97 -10.19 -4.75
C CYS A 89 1.83 -11.29 -3.69
N ILE A 90 2.88 -12.09 -3.48
CA ILE A 90 2.94 -12.92 -2.27
C ILE A 90 3.46 -12.07 -1.13
N THR A 91 4.55 -11.35 -1.35
CA THR A 91 5.20 -10.50 -0.34
C THR A 91 5.46 -9.13 -0.94
N LEU A 92 4.99 -8.09 -0.26
CA LEU A 92 5.28 -6.69 -0.54
C LEU A 92 5.97 -6.08 0.68
N ASP A 93 7.27 -5.86 0.59
CA ASP A 93 8.06 -5.30 1.67
C ASP A 93 8.56 -3.91 1.27
N CYS A 94 8.21 -2.89 2.06
CA CYS A 94 8.70 -1.54 1.85
C CYS A 94 9.25 -0.91 3.14
N ILE A 95 10.42 -0.29 3.08
CA ILE A 95 10.93 0.49 4.22
C ILE A 95 10.29 1.89 4.22
N THR A 96 10.15 2.53 3.07
CA THR A 96 9.54 3.86 2.99
C THR A 96 8.81 4.01 1.67
N LEU A 97 7.52 4.31 1.76
CA LEU A 97 6.65 4.61 0.64
C LEU A 97 6.10 6.02 0.82
N ASP A 98 6.62 6.96 0.03
CA ASP A 98 6.19 8.36 0.07
C ASP A 98 5.46 8.69 -1.22
N CYS A 99 4.19 9.10 -1.10
CA CYS A 99 3.37 9.45 -2.25
C CYS A 99 2.50 10.68 -2.02
N ILE A 100 2.18 11.42 -3.09
CA ILE A 100 1.09 12.41 -2.99
C ILE A 100 -0.24 11.68 -3.17
N ASN A 101 -0.40 10.93 -4.25
CA ASN A 101 -1.58 10.09 -4.45
C ASN A 101 -1.16 8.66 -4.72
N LEU A 102 -1.79 7.73 -4.02
CA LEU A 102 -1.70 6.29 -4.27
C LEU A 102 -3.11 5.78 -4.55
N ASP A 103 -3.36 5.44 -5.81
CA ASP A 103 -4.65 4.96 -6.25
C ASP A 103 -4.51 3.50 -6.69
N CYS A 104 -5.25 2.60 -6.04
CA CYS A 104 -5.26 1.19 -6.42
C CYS A 104 -6.68 0.65 -6.57
N ILE A 105 -6.97 -0.05 -7.68
CA ILE A 105 -8.28 -0.70 -7.83
C ILE A 105 -8.29 -2.01 -7.02
N ASN A 106 -7.33 -2.90 -7.23
CA ASN A 106 -7.20 -4.12 -6.43
C ASN A 106 -5.76 -4.29 -5.97
N LEU A 107 -5.57 -4.45 -4.66
CA LEU A 107 -4.30 -4.83 -4.05
C LEU A 107 -4.50 -6.14 -3.33
N ASP A 108 -3.93 -7.21 -3.89
CA ASP A 108 -4.02 -8.56 -3.34
C ASP A 108 -2.63 -9.01 -2.90
N CYS A 109 -2.48 -9.30 -1.60
CA CYS A 109 -1.21 -9.77 -1.05
C CYS A 109 -1.37 -10.86 0.00
N ILE A 110 -0.36 -11.71 0.18
CA ILE A 110 -0.31 -12.58 1.37
C ILE A 110 0.27 -11.79 2.54
N THR A 111 1.37 -11.10 2.33
CA THR A 111 2.01 -10.25 3.33
C THR A 111 2.31 -8.88 2.73
N LEU A 112 1.89 -7.83 3.42
CA LEU A 112 2.28 -6.45 3.18
C LEU A 112 2.95 -5.91 4.43
N ASP A 113 4.25 -5.69 4.36
CA ASP A 113 5.04 -5.16 5.46
C ASP A 113 5.57 -3.78 5.06
N CYS A 114 5.20 -2.75 5.82
CA CYS A 114 5.72 -1.40 5.63
C CYS A 114 6.27 -0.80 6.92
N ILE A 115 7.44 -0.15 6.85
CA ILE A 115 7.93 0.62 8.00
C ILE A 115 7.26 2.00 8.05
N ASN A 116 7.31 2.77 6.97
CA ASN A 116 6.60 4.04 6.89
C ASN A 116 5.86 4.13 5.55
N LEU A 117 4.55 4.40 5.62
CA LEU A 117 3.72 4.75 4.48
C LEU A 117 3.18 6.15 4.71
N ASP A 118 3.70 7.11 3.95
CA ASP A 118 3.30 8.51 4.03
C ASP A 118 2.59 8.91 2.74
N CYS A 119 1.32 9.31 2.84
CA CYS A 119 0.54 9.76 1.70
C CYS A 119 -0.28 11.02 1.97
N ILE A 120 -0.57 11.80 0.92
CA ILE A 120 -1.64 12.80 1.02
C ILE A 120 -2.99 12.09 0.82
N THR A 121 -3.11 11.30 -0.24
CA THR A 121 -4.31 10.53 -0.57
C THR A 121 -3.93 9.08 -0.81
N LEU A 122 -4.60 8.16 -0.12
CA LEU A 122 -4.60 6.73 -0.45
C LEU A 122 -6.03 6.30 -0.75
N ASP A 123 -6.28 5.98 -2.00
CA ASP A 123 -7.59 5.51 -2.46
C ASP A 123 -7.47 4.05 -2.91
N CYS A 124 -8.26 3.17 -2.31
CA CYS A 124 -8.30 1.77 -2.70
C CYS A 124 -9.73 1.26 -2.88
N ILE A 125 -10.01 0.56 -3.99
CA ILE A 125 -11.32 -0.09 -4.14
C ILE A 125 -11.35 -1.40 -3.34
N ASN A 126 -10.40 -2.30 -3.54
CA ASN A 126 -10.30 -3.52 -2.74
C ASN A 126 -8.85 -3.73 -2.30
N LEU A 127 -8.66 -3.89 -0.99
CA LEU A 127 -7.40 -4.29 -0.39
C LEU A 127 -7.62 -5.62 0.34
N ASP A 128 -7.09 -6.70 -0.24
CA ASP A 128 -7.19 -8.05 0.31
C ASP A 128 -5.80 -8.51 0.77
N CYS A 129 -5.65 -8.79 2.07
CA CYS A 129 -4.40 -9.25 2.63
C CYS A 129 -4.56 -10.37 3.65
N ILE A 130 -3.56 -11.25 3.79
CA ILE A 130 -3.54 -12.15 4.95
C ILE A 130 -2.93 -11.42 6.15
N ASN A 131 -1.76 -10.82 6.00
CA ASN A 131 -1.18 -9.95 7.02
C ASN A 131 -0.84 -8.59 6.42
N LEU A 132 -1.26 -7.54 7.09
CA LEU A 132 -0.85 -6.17 6.83
C LEU A 132 -0.20 -5.63 8.09
N ASP A 133 1.12 -5.48 8.05
CA ASP A 133 1.91 -4.99 9.17
C ASP A 133 2.49 -3.63 8.79
N CYS A 134 2.16 -2.59 9.56
CA CYS A 134 2.72 -1.26 9.35
C CYS A 134 3.25 -0.65 10.65
N ILE A 135 4.47 -0.10 10.64
CA ILE A 135 4.96 0.64 11.80
C ILE A 135 4.27 2.02 11.86
N ASN A 136 4.37 2.82 10.80
CA ASN A 136 3.66 4.09 10.72
C ASN A 136 2.92 4.22 9.40
N LEU A 137 1.62 4.49 9.46
CA LEU A 137 0.80 4.86 8.32
C LEU A 137 0.25 6.26 8.57
N ASP A 138 0.79 7.23 7.84
CA ASP A 138 0.44 8.64 7.96
C ASP A 138 -0.25 9.11 6.68
N CYS A 139 -1.51 9.52 6.78
CA CYS A 139 -2.28 9.99 5.63
C CYS A 139 -3.10 11.24 5.91
N ILE A 140 -3.36 12.07 4.89
CA ILE A 140 -4.41 13.10 5.03
C ILE A 140 -5.78 12.46 4.79
N THR A 141 -5.91 11.69 3.71
CA THR A 141 -7.13 10.96 3.40
C THR A 141 -6.78 9.51 3.08
N LEU A 142 -7.48 8.58 3.72
CA LEU A 142 -7.49 7.17 3.37
C LEU A 142 -8.93 6.76 3.09
N ASP A 143 -9.21 6.49 1.82
CA ASP A 143 -10.52 6.05 1.36
C ASP A 143 -10.42 4.61 0.87
N CYS A 144 -11.22 3.72 1.46
CA CYS A 144 -11.27 2.32 1.02
C CYS A 144 -12.70 1.83 0.84
N ILE A 145 -13.01 1.18 -0.28
CA ILE A 145 -14.35 0.56 -0.43
C ILE A 145 -14.40 -0.75 0.37
N ASN A 146 -13.47 -1.67 0.15
CA ASN A 146 -13.38 -2.89 0.96
C ASN A 146 -11.93 -3.12 1.40
N LEU A 147 -11.73 -3.28 2.70
CA LEU A 147 -10.48 -3.70 3.30
C LEU A 147 -10.73 -5.02 4.02
N ASP A 148 -10.22 -6.12 3.43
CA ASP A 148 -10.36 -7.46 3.95
C ASP A 148 -8.99 -7.98 4.40
N CYS A 149 -8.87 -8.29 5.69
CA CYS A 149 -7.61 -8.78 6.26
C CYS A 149 -7.80 -9.94 7.25
N ILE A 150 -6.82 -10.83 7.36
CA ILE A 150 -6.81 -11.76 8.51
C ILE A 150 -6.20 -11.04 9.73
N ASN A 151 -5.02 -10.45 9.59
CA ASN A 151 -4.41 -9.63 10.61
C ASN A 151 -4.06 -8.26 10.02
N LEU A 152 -4.49 -7.21 10.68
CA LEU A 152 -4.04 -5.85 10.43
C LEU A 152 -3.40 -5.33 11.71
N ASP A 153 -2.08 -5.22 11.69
CA ASP A 153 -1.28 -4.81 12.83
C ASP A 153 -0.60 -3.48 12.51
N CYS A 154 -0.89 -2.45 13.31
CA CYS A 154 -0.26 -1.15 13.14
C CYS A 154 0.27 -0.58 14.45
N ILE A 155 1.49 -0.04 14.45
CA ILE A 155 1.98 0.68 15.64
C ILE A 155 1.32 2.07 15.71
N THR A 156 1.35 2.82 14.61
CA THR A 156 0.75 4.16 14.54
C THR A 156 -0.03 4.31 13.24
N LEU A 157 -1.31 4.61 13.34
CA LEU A 157 -2.17 4.98 12.22
C LEU A 157 -2.68 6.41 12.45
N ASP A 158 -2.09 7.38 11.74
CA ASP A 158 -2.44 8.79 11.85
C ASP A 158 -3.12 9.25 10.56
N CYS A 159 -4.36 9.72 10.69
CA CYS A 159 -5.14 10.17 9.55
C CYS A 159 -5.94 11.45 9.85
N ILE A 160 -6.18 12.30 8.84
CA ILE A 160 -7.19 13.35 8.99
C ILE A 160 -8.58 12.76 8.74
N ASN A 161 -8.76 12.07 7.61
CA ASN A 161 -9.98 11.32 7.32
C ASN A 161 -9.63 9.88 6.98
N LEU A 162 -10.32 8.94 7.62
CA LEU A 162 -10.32 7.53 7.26
C LEU A 162 -11.75 7.12 6.98
N ASP A 163 -12.06 6.94 5.71
CA ASP A 163 -13.39 6.58 5.24
C ASP A 163 -13.35 5.16 4.66
N CYS A 164 -14.16 4.27 5.23
CA CYS A 164 -14.27 2.90 4.73
C CYS A 164 -15.72 2.47 4.54
N ILE A 165 -16.04 1.82 3.42
CA ILE A 165 -17.38 1.21 3.27
C ILE A 165 -17.43 -0.09 4.09
N ASN A 166 -16.52 -1.04 3.87
CA ASN A 166 -16.44 -2.26 4.67
C ASN A 166 -15.00 -2.51 5.11
N LEU A 167 -14.80 -2.65 6.42
CA LEU A 167 -13.54 -3.10 7.01
C LEU A 167 -13.80 -4.42 7.70
N ASP A 168 -13.34 -5.51 7.09
CA ASP A 168 -13.53 -6.87 7.59
C ASP A 168 -12.17 -7.44 8.01
N CYS A 169 -12.04 -7.77 9.29
CA CYS A 169 -10.80 -8.27 9.86
C CYS A 169 -11.03 -9.46 10.80
N ILE A 170 -10.06 -10.39 10.90
CA ILE A 170 -10.08 -11.33 12.03
C ILE A 170 -9.49 -10.65 13.25
N ASN A 171 -8.28 -10.11 13.15
CA ASN A 171 -7.66 -9.31 14.19
C ASN A 171 -7.28 -7.94 13.63
N LEU A 172 -7.67 -6.89 14.34
CA LEU A 172 -7.29 -5.51 14.09
C LEU A 172 -6.61 -4.98 15.33
N ASP A 173 -5.29 -4.93 15.31
CA ASP A 173 -4.47 -4.54 16.44
C ASP A 173 -3.75 -3.23 16.13
N CYS A 174 -3.94 -2.23 16.99
CA CYS A 174 -3.29 -0.95 16.85
C CYS A 174 -2.75 -0.42 18.18
N ILE A 175 -1.51 0.08 18.22
CA ILE A 175 -1.01 0.74 19.43
C ILE A 175 -1.60 2.16 19.54
N THR A 176 -1.62 2.92 18.44
CA THR A 176 -2.16 4.28 18.42
C THR A 176 -2.92 4.52 17.11
N LEU A 177 -4.19 4.87 17.23
CA LEU A 177 -5.06 5.28 16.13
C LEU A 177 -5.53 6.71 16.38
N ASP A 178 -4.97 7.65 15.62
CA ASP A 178 -5.30 9.08 15.71
C ASP A 178 -6.03 9.51 14.43
N CYS A 179 -7.26 9.99 14.59
CA CYS A 179 -8.11 10.44 13.49
C CYS A 179 -8.86 11.74 13.80
N ILE A 180 -9.04 12.61 12.80
CA ILE A 180 -10.02 13.69 12.94
C ILE A 180 -11.42 13.13 12.64
N ASN A 181 -11.58 12.42 11.53
CA ASN A 181 -12.81 11.73 11.17
C ASN A 181 -12.51 10.26 10.84
N LEU A 182 -13.25 9.35 11.46
CA LEU A 182 -13.26 7.93 11.14
C LEU A 182 -14.70 7.53 10.81
N ASP A 183 -14.97 7.34 9.52
CA ASP A 183 -16.29 7.00 9.01
C ASP A 183 -16.27 5.58 8.44
N CYS A 184 -17.07 4.69 9.03
CA CYS A 184 -17.29 3.33 8.51
C CYS A 184 -18.77 3.02 8.27
N ILE A 185 -19.11 2.41 7.12
CA ILE A 185 -20.44 1.82 6.98
C ILE A 185 -20.51 0.50 7.76
N THR A 186 -19.51 -0.36 7.59
CA THR A 186 -19.40 -1.64 8.28
C THR A 186 -17.98 -1.82 8.81
N LEU A 187 -17.86 -2.16 10.09
CA LEU A 187 -16.63 -2.62 10.72
C LEU A 187 -16.92 -3.97 11.40
N ASP A 188 -16.45 -5.05 10.78
CA ASP A 188 -16.64 -6.41 11.28
C ASP A 188 -15.29 -7.00 11.70
N CYS A 189 -15.20 -7.39 12.97
CA CYS A 189 -13.98 -7.93 13.56
C CYS A 189 -14.22 -9.12 14.49
N ILE A 190 -13.27 -10.06 14.58
CA ILE A 190 -13.27 -11.01 15.72
C ILE A 190 -12.62 -10.36 16.93
N THR A 191 -11.49 -9.69 16.73
CA THR A 191 -10.75 -8.98 17.78
C THR A 191 -10.40 -7.59 17.28
N LEU A 192 -10.71 -6.58 18.08
CA LEU A 192 -10.25 -5.20 17.91
C LEU A 192 -9.57 -4.75 19.20
N ASP A 193 -8.24 -4.65 19.14
CA ASP A 193 -7.40 -4.22 20.26
C ASP A 193 -6.73 -2.89 19.87
N CYS A 194 -7.06 -1.82 20.61
CA CYS A 194 -6.47 -0.51 20.38
C CYS A 194 -6.00 0.10 21.70
N ILE A 195 -4.69 0.34 21.85
CA ILE A 195 -4.12 0.86 23.10
C ILE A 195 -4.39 2.35 23.29
N ASN A 196 -4.42 3.14 22.22
CA ASN A 196 -4.83 4.53 22.26
C ASN A 196 -5.69 4.82 21.03
N LEU A 197 -6.96 5.12 21.25
CA LEU A 197 -7.86 5.61 20.22
C LEU A 197 -8.18 7.08 20.47
N ASP A 198 -7.71 7.96 19.58
CA ASP A 198 -8.01 9.38 19.58
C ASP A 198 -8.73 9.78 18.29
N CYS A 199 -10.07 9.81 18.35
CA CYS A 199 -10.88 10.30 17.25
C CYS A 199 -11.75 11.49 17.65
N ILE A 200 -11.75 12.56 16.85
CA ILE A 200 -12.64 13.71 17.08
C ILE A 200 -14.09 13.34 16.70
N ASN A 201 -14.27 12.73 15.52
CA ASN A 201 -15.55 12.22 15.05
C ASN A 201 -15.39 10.75 14.65
N LEU A 202 -16.23 9.89 15.24
CA LEU A 202 -16.29 8.46 14.94
C LEU A 202 -17.73 8.12 14.55
N ASP A 203 -17.97 7.88 13.28
CA ASP A 203 -19.28 7.48 12.75
C ASP A 203 -19.18 6.09 12.13
N CYS A 204 -19.68 5.08 12.85
CA CYS A 204 -19.84 3.73 12.30
C CYS A 204 -21.31 3.30 12.26
N ILE A 205 -21.81 2.89 11.10
CA ILE A 205 -23.22 2.48 10.94
C ILE A 205 -23.45 1.08 11.52
N ASN A 206 -22.57 0.13 11.19
CA ASN A 206 -22.55 -1.21 11.77
C ASN A 206 -21.17 -1.52 12.35
N LEU A 207 -21.15 -1.94 13.62
CA LEU A 207 -19.95 -2.37 14.33
C LEU A 207 -20.23 -3.74 14.94
N ASP A 208 -19.68 -4.79 14.34
CA ASP A 208 -19.79 -6.17 14.83
C ASP A 208 -18.41 -6.70 15.24
N CYS A 209 -18.12 -6.61 16.54
CA CYS A 209 -16.88 -7.13 17.12
C CYS A 209 -17.16 -8.16 18.23
N ILE A 210 -16.49 -9.32 18.17
CA ILE A 210 -16.63 -10.36 19.22
C ILE A 210 -15.87 -9.96 20.48
N THR A 211 -14.66 -9.42 20.31
CA THR A 211 -13.81 -8.90 21.39
C THR A 211 -13.39 -7.48 21.04
N LEU A 212 -13.50 -6.57 22.02
CA LEU A 212 -13.22 -5.15 21.87
C LEU A 212 -12.46 -4.64 23.09
N ASP A 213 -11.15 -4.45 22.95
CA ASP A 213 -10.27 -3.90 23.99
C ASP A 213 -9.67 -2.57 23.52
N ILE A 214 -10.47 -1.50 23.67
CA ILE A 214 -10.04 -0.13 23.40
C ILE A 214 -9.72 0.57 24.71
N ILE A 215 -8.51 1.11 24.83
CA ILE A 215 -8.14 2.05 25.88
C ILE A 215 -8.27 3.46 25.29
N PRO A 216 -9.34 4.21 25.62
CA PRO A 216 -9.45 5.59 25.16
C PRO A 216 -8.33 6.41 25.76
N SER A 217 -7.72 7.28 24.96
CA SER A 217 -6.76 8.23 25.49
C SER A 217 -7.47 9.16 26.48
N ASN A 218 -6.79 9.49 27.59
CA ASN A 218 -7.36 10.36 28.61
C ASN A 218 -7.35 11.80 28.09
N SER A 219 -8.49 12.27 27.57
CA SER A 219 -8.80 13.70 27.45
C SER A 219 -9.19 14.33 28.79
#